data_AF-X0W7R3-F1
#
_entry.id   AF-X0W7R3-F1
#
_cell.length_a   1.000
_cell.length_b   1.000
_cell.length_c   1.000
_cell.angle_alpha   90.00
_cell.angle_beta   90.00
_cell.angle_gamma   90.00
#
_symmetry.space_group_name_H-M   'P 1'
#
loop_
_entity.id
_entity.type
_entity.pdbx_description
1 polymer ?
#
loop_
_entity_poly.entity_id
_entity_poly.type
_entity_poly.pdbx_seq_one_letter_code
_entity_poly.pdbx_strand_id
1 'polypeptide(L)' 'MPGGCAIGDRPIDLHLRGLQELGAKIRLKSGYIIAEAPHGLTGKDVFMGGPFGSTVLG' A
#
# COMPACT_ATOMS: atom_id res chain seq x y z
N MET A 1 -6.34 6.47 9.42
CA MET A 1 -6.99 6.63 8.09
C MET A 1 -6.51 7.95 7.51
N PRO A 2 -6.06 8.00 6.24
CA PRO A 2 -5.58 9.24 5.65
C PRO A 2 -6.76 10.22 5.59
N GLY A 3 -6.54 11.42 6.13
CA GLY A 3 -7.54 12.47 6.20
C GLY A 3 -7.96 12.93 4.81
N GLY A 4 -9.25 13.24 4.67
CA GLY A 4 -9.85 13.73 3.44
C GLY A 4 -9.14 14.98 2.95
N CYS A 5 -8.62 14.92 1.73
CA CYS A 5 -7.97 16.03 1.06
C CYS A 5 -8.97 16.69 0.11
N ALA A 6 -8.97 18.03 0.05
CA ALA A 6 -9.92 18.82 -0.74
C ALA A 6 -9.84 18.60 -2.27
N ILE A 7 -8.90 17.79 -2.75
CA ILE A 7 -8.56 17.61 -4.18
C ILE A 7 -8.76 16.15 -4.64
N GLY A 8 -9.33 15.28 -3.79
CA GLY A 8 -9.66 13.90 -4.12
C GLY A 8 -9.11 12.86 -3.15
N ASP A 9 -9.60 11.63 -3.29
CA ASP A 9 -9.13 10.48 -2.52
C ASP A 9 -7.70 10.14 -2.95
N ARG A 10 -6.79 10.05 -1.99
CA ARG A 10 -5.41 9.61 -2.20
C ARG A 10 -5.25 8.22 -1.55
N PRO A 11 -5.73 7.17 -2.23
CA PRO A 11 -5.68 5.83 -1.67
C PRO A 11 -4.23 5.35 -1.62
N ILE A 12 -3.96 4.51 -0.63
CA ILE A 12 -2.63 3.94 -0.38
C ILE A 12 -2.60 2.44 -0.70
N ASP A 13 -3.63 1.94 -1.38
CA ASP A 13 -3.85 0.54 -1.73
C ASP A 13 -2.66 -0.05 -2.50
N LEU A 14 -2.08 0.72 -3.43
CA LEU A 14 -0.89 0.30 -4.18
C LEU A 14 0.30 0.03 -3.26
N HIS A 15 0.53 0.87 -2.25
CA HIS A 15 1.61 0.66 -1.28
C HIS A 15 1.38 -0.61 -0.45
N LEU A 16 0.14 -0.83 0.00
CA LEU A 16 -0.21 -1.99 0.81
C LEU A 16 -0.06 -3.29 0.01
N ARG A 17 -0.59 -3.31 -1.22
CA ARG A 17 -0.48 -4.45 -2.12
C ARG A 17 0.98 -4.74 -2.45
N GLY A 18 1.77 -3.72 -2.78
CA GLY A 18 3.20 -3.89 -3.08
C GLY A 18 3.95 -4.56 -1.92
N LEU A 19 3.74 -4.07 -0.70
CA LEU A 19 4.34 -4.66 0.50
C LEU A 19 3.86 -6.10 0.75
N GLN A 20 2.58 -6.39 0.53
CA GLN A 20 2.03 -7.75 0.67
C GLN A 20 2.64 -8.73 -0.34
N GLU A 21 2.82 -8.31 -1.59
CA GLU A 21 3.44 -9.12 -2.64
C GLU A 21 4.91 -9.42 -2.33
N LEU A 22 5.60 -8.53 -1.62
CA LEU A 22 6.97 -8.72 -1.11
C LEU A 22 7.02 -9.57 0.18
N GLY A 23 5.87 -10.01 0.70
CA GLY A 23 5.77 -10.90 1.87
C GLY A 23 5.39 -10.21 3.18
N ALA A 24 5.00 -8.93 3.17
CA ALA A 24 4.53 -8.24 4.37
C ALA A 24 3.11 -8.68 4.77
N LYS A 25 2.89 -8.91 6.06
CA LYS A 25 1.57 -9.07 6.66
C LYS A 25 1.06 -7.71 7.11
N ILE A 26 -0.02 -7.24 6.50
CA ILE A 26 -0.61 -5.93 6.81
C ILE A 26 -1.87 -6.10 7.66
N ARG A 27 -1.97 -5.32 8.74
CA ARG A 27 -3.14 -5.27 9.62
C ARG A 27 -3.49 -3.83 9.95
N LEU A 28 -4.78 -3.53 10.04
CA LEU A 28 -5.27 -2.25 10.55
C LEU A 28 -5.53 -2.36 12.05
N LYS A 29 -4.93 -1.49 12.87
CA LYS A 29 -5.18 -1.45 14.31
C LYS A 29 -5.33 0.00 14.75
N SER A 30 -6.49 0.34 15.31
CA SER A 30 -6.79 1.68 15.83
C SER A 30 -6.47 2.83 14.86
N GLY A 31 -6.76 2.63 13.57
CA GLY A 31 -6.51 3.62 12.52
C GLY A 31 -5.07 3.68 11.99
N TYR A 32 -4.16 2.87 12.55
CA TYR A 32 -2.80 2.66 12.07
C TYR A 32 -2.69 1.42 11.20
N ILE A 33 -1.73 1.46 10.28
CA ILE A 33 -1.37 0.33 9.43
C ILE A 33 -0.11 -0.27 10.00
N ILE A 34 -0.21 -1.53 10.41
CA ILE A 34 0.90 -2.31 10.93
C ILE A 34 1.30 -3.29 9.82
N ALA A 35 2.51 -3.14 9.29
CA ALA A 35 3.10 -4.04 8.31
C ALA A 35 4.27 -4.79 8.94
N GLU A 36 4.22 -6.12 8.92
CA GLU A 36 5.24 -6.99 9.52
C GLU A 36 5.73 -8.02 8.52
N ALA A 37 7.04 -8.18 8.41
CA ALA A 37 7.67 -9.21 7.57
C ALA A 37 8.55 -10.10 8.46
N PRO A 38 7.97 -11.11 9.14
CA PRO A 38 8.71 -11.93 10.12
C PRO A 38 9.89 -12.71 9.51
N HIS A 39 9.88 -12.91 8.19
CA HIS A 39 10.96 -13.56 7.45
C HIS A 39 11.72 -12.59 6.53
N GLY A 40 11.55 -11.28 6.73
CA GLY A 40 12.04 -10.24 5.82
C GLY A 40 11.18 -10.06 4.58
N LEU A 41 11.46 -9.01 3.81
CA LEU A 41 10.86 -8.79 2.50
C LEU A 41 11.69 -9.49 1.43
N THR A 42 11.02 -10.10 0.45
CA THR A 42 11.68 -10.77 -0.68
C THR A 42 11.41 -9.99 -1.95
N GLY A 43 12.46 -9.72 -2.74
CA GLY A 43 12.32 -9.05 -4.03
C GLY A 43 11.46 -9.85 -4.99
N LYS A 44 10.52 -9.18 -5.67
CA LYS A 44 9.58 -9.78 -6.61
C LYS A 44 9.21 -8.77 -7.68
N ASP A 45 8.90 -9.26 -8.89
CA ASP A 45 8.22 -8.45 -9.89
C ASP A 45 6.77 -8.21 -9.47
N VAL A 46 6.43 -6.95 -9.21
CA VAL A 46 5.10 -6.55 -8.74
C VAL A 46 4.47 -5.59 -9.74
N PHE A 47 3.28 -5.95 -10.22
CA PHE A 47 2.49 -5.04 -11.03
C PHE A 47 1.87 -3.95 -10.15
N MET A 48 2.37 -2.72 -10.33
CA MET A 48 1.98 -1.52 -9.56
C MET A 48 0.91 -0.67 -10.24
N GLY A 49 0.15 -1.21 -11.21
CA GLY A 49 -0.94 -0.47 -11.85
C GLY A 49 -2.20 -0.41 -11.01
N GLY A 50 -2.75 0.80 -10.85
CA GLY A 50 -4.05 1.07 -10.26
C GLY A 50 -5.00 1.79 -11.24
N PRO A 51 -6.25 2.07 -10.83
CA PRO A 51 -7.23 2.81 -11.64
C PRO A 51 -6.77 4.23 -12.02
N PHE A 52 -5.80 4.77 -11.28
CA PHE A 52 -5.15 6.05 -11.53
C PHE A 52 -3.66 5.87 -11.88
N GLY A 53 -3.32 4.80 -12.62
CA GLY A 53 -1.95 4.51 -13.01
C GLY A 53 -1.06 3.96 -11.89
N SER A 54 0.26 3.99 -12.09
CA SER A 54 1.25 3.45 -11.12
C SER A 54 1.87 4.50 -10.21
N THR A 55 1.44 5.75 -10.35
CA THR A 55 1.92 6.91 -9.61
C THR A 55 0.74 7.65 -9.02
N VAL A 56 1.01 8.47 -8.00
CA VAL A 56 0.02 9.35 -7.36
C VAL A 56 -0.64 10.34 -8.33
N LEU A 57 -0.12 10.49 -9.56
CA LEU A 57 -0.63 11.41 -10.57
C LEU A 57 -1.29 10.74 -11.79
N GLY A 58 -1.29 9.41 -11.93
CA GLY A 58 -1.53 8.76 -13.24
C GLY A 58 -0.25 8.32 -13.91
#